data_AF-A0A8H4YDS0-F1
#
_entry.id   AF-A0A8H4YDS0-F1
#
_cell.length_a   1.000
_cell.length_b   1.000
_cell.length_c   1.000
_cell.angle_alpha   90.00
_cell.angle_beta   90.00
_cell.angle_gamma   90.00
#
_symmetry.space_group_name_H-M   'P 1'
#
loop_
_entity.id
_entity.type
_entity.pdbx_description
1 polymer ?
#
loop_
_entity_poly.entity_id
_entity_poly.type
_entity_poly.pdbx_seq_one_letter_code
_entity_poly.pdbx_strand_id
1 'polypeptide(L)'
;MPGNSTHKRKRQVSEGVLRGLEYYQDRELSPESSKLRDTLYEMANSGNADDGHLGKLYSFWLSKQIKCASLRDEVARLTTDNEKIRDEHEQARREIEDVEALLELGDWAAVCLGRIKSKEEAARKDERDALTTDYQKQNVVRKEEAEMIAKAQAFANNEKYEGPGPWGPVNPELEAKADTNWNAMDGRNFHSVNEKIKGETKAINDWRKSGEEDSDLPPTPFLDRIQRMCDKAGVSRADCLRWVEAYSERKAAHRPLPIILDFIKEIEQNGELVKVEVDKQNPQDSIDWARFKAAVENRKEQVEERYAQGKIDESMRDRCIELMNEYWRPLSEHDDEDGNPIPSQYAKLLATNSLDKAAKSPRPTAYRATKKPKFDDILMPESD
;
A
#
# COMPACT_ATOMS: atom_id res chain seq x y z
N MET A 1 46.49 84.07 -23.61
CA MET A 1 46.50 82.65 -23.19
C MET A 1 45.87 82.60 -21.80
N PRO A 2 44.57 82.28 -21.72
CA PRO A 2 44.17 80.98 -21.20
C PRO A 2 43.22 80.26 -22.15
N GLY A 3 43.34 78.94 -22.16
CA GLY A 3 42.78 78.03 -23.14
C GLY A 3 41.26 77.91 -23.08
N ASN A 4 40.66 78.07 -24.26
CA ASN A 4 39.31 77.68 -24.60
C ASN A 4 39.23 76.13 -24.63
N SER A 5 39.10 75.49 -23.45
CA SER A 5 39.04 74.02 -23.33
C SER A 5 37.69 73.49 -22.83
N THR A 6 36.71 74.35 -22.58
CA THR A 6 35.39 73.97 -22.03
C THR A 6 34.45 73.35 -23.06
N HIS A 7 34.65 73.55 -24.37
CA HIS A 7 33.77 72.96 -25.39
C HIS A 7 34.05 71.49 -25.74
N LYS A 8 35.28 70.99 -25.51
CA LYS A 8 35.60 69.57 -25.78
C LYS A 8 35.02 68.61 -24.74
N ARG A 9 34.92 69.02 -23.46
CA ARG A 9 34.28 68.20 -22.41
C ARG A 9 32.77 68.10 -22.56
N LYS A 10 32.10 69.16 -23.05
CA LYS A 10 30.65 69.21 -23.21
C LYS A 10 30.12 68.21 -24.25
N ARG A 11 30.75 68.12 -25.42
CA ARG A 11 30.35 67.14 -26.46
C ARG A 11 30.53 65.67 -26.05
N GLN A 12 31.41 65.38 -25.09
CA GLN A 12 31.75 64.00 -24.73
C GLN A 12 30.60 63.27 -23.99
N VAL A 13 29.79 63.98 -23.20
CA VAL A 13 28.64 63.40 -22.49
C VAL A 13 27.49 63.15 -23.46
N SER A 14 27.15 64.14 -24.29
CA SER A 14 26.11 64.04 -25.31
C SER A 14 26.38 62.92 -26.33
N GLU A 15 27.63 62.76 -26.81
CA GLU A 15 28.00 61.64 -27.69
C GLU A 15 27.92 60.26 -27.02
N GLY A 16 28.24 60.17 -25.71
CA GLY A 16 28.12 58.94 -24.94
C GLY A 16 26.66 58.52 -24.70
N VAL A 17 25.78 59.50 -24.48
CA VAL A 17 24.33 59.28 -24.35
C VAL A 17 23.73 58.81 -25.68
N LEU A 18 24.08 59.45 -26.81
CA LEU A 18 23.59 59.05 -28.13
C LEU A 18 23.93 57.59 -28.46
N ARG A 19 25.22 57.20 -28.35
CA ARG A 19 25.64 55.81 -28.57
C ARG A 19 24.94 54.82 -27.64
N GLY A 20 24.71 55.24 -26.40
CA GLY A 20 24.02 54.44 -25.41
C GLY A 20 22.53 54.23 -25.69
N LEU A 21 21.86 55.23 -26.26
CA LEU A 21 20.46 55.14 -26.68
C LEU A 21 20.28 54.36 -27.99
N GLU A 22 21.23 54.47 -28.93
CA GLU A 22 21.25 53.71 -30.19
C GLU A 22 21.27 52.18 -29.95
N TYR A 23 21.94 51.72 -28.89
CA TYR A 23 21.90 50.31 -28.48
C TYR A 23 20.47 49.77 -28.21
N TYR A 24 19.53 50.65 -27.87
CA TYR A 24 18.13 50.32 -27.60
C TYR A 24 17.18 50.74 -28.73
N GLN A 25 17.69 51.05 -29.93
CA GLN A 25 16.87 51.43 -31.07
C GLN A 25 15.94 50.30 -31.51
N ASP A 26 16.48 49.07 -31.57
CA ASP A 26 15.79 47.87 -32.05
C ASP A 26 15.35 46.92 -30.93
N ARG A 27 15.37 47.39 -29.66
CA ARG A 27 14.95 46.60 -28.50
C ARG A 27 13.53 46.93 -28.09
N GLU A 28 12.78 45.92 -27.66
CA GLU A 28 11.45 46.14 -27.07
C GLU A 28 11.57 46.92 -25.75
N LEU A 29 11.00 48.12 -25.76
CA LEU A 29 10.87 49.04 -24.64
C LEU A 29 9.37 49.25 -24.33
N SER A 30 9.05 49.57 -23.06
CA SER A 30 7.69 50.01 -22.75
C SER A 30 7.36 51.32 -23.50
N PRO A 31 6.08 51.62 -23.76
CA PRO A 31 5.67 52.87 -24.40
C PRO A 31 6.21 54.12 -23.69
N GLU A 32 6.27 54.14 -22.35
CA GLU A 32 6.87 55.28 -21.63
C GLU A 32 8.40 55.29 -21.75
N SER A 33 9.05 54.13 -21.75
CA SER A 33 10.51 54.02 -21.88
C SER A 33 10.99 54.41 -23.28
N SER A 34 10.23 54.10 -24.32
CA SER A 34 10.50 54.52 -25.70
C SER A 34 10.36 56.04 -25.84
N LYS A 35 9.25 56.63 -25.34
CA LYS A 35 9.07 58.09 -25.36
C LYS A 35 10.20 58.81 -24.64
N LEU A 36 10.62 58.29 -23.48
CA LEU A 36 11.72 58.87 -22.72
C LEU A 36 13.08 58.70 -23.44
N ARG A 37 13.31 57.56 -24.11
CA ARG A 37 14.48 57.36 -25.00
C ARG A 37 14.52 58.41 -26.10
N ASP A 38 13.39 58.61 -26.79
CA ASP A 38 13.29 59.56 -27.92
C ASP A 38 13.51 60.99 -27.45
N THR A 39 12.94 61.36 -26.30
CA THR A 39 13.14 62.69 -25.70
C THR A 39 14.60 62.90 -25.29
N LEU A 40 15.27 61.89 -24.72
CA LEU A 40 16.70 61.96 -24.38
C LEU A 40 17.58 62.04 -25.64
N TYR A 41 17.20 61.36 -26.71
CA TYR A 41 17.89 61.38 -28.00
C TYR A 41 17.81 62.78 -28.64
N GLU A 42 16.62 63.38 -28.64
CA GLU A 42 16.40 64.76 -29.11
C GLU A 42 17.17 65.79 -28.26
N MET A 43 17.14 65.66 -26.93
CA MET A 43 17.91 66.53 -26.03
C MET A 43 19.42 66.45 -26.30
N ALA A 44 19.95 65.25 -26.50
CA ALA A 44 21.38 65.03 -26.81
C ALA A 44 21.77 65.55 -28.20
N ASN A 45 20.89 65.43 -29.21
CA ASN A 45 21.13 65.95 -30.56
C ASN A 45 20.99 67.48 -30.67
N SER A 46 20.11 68.09 -29.88
CA SER A 46 19.86 69.54 -29.92
C SER A 46 21.03 70.39 -29.40
N GLY A 47 21.96 69.79 -28.63
CA GLY A 47 23.14 70.46 -28.06
C GLY A 47 22.83 71.58 -27.05
N ASN A 48 21.57 71.75 -26.67
CA ASN A 48 21.07 72.83 -25.81
C ASN A 48 20.80 72.39 -24.35
N ALA A 49 20.94 71.11 -24.04
CA ALA A 49 20.75 70.59 -22.69
C ALA A 49 22.02 70.79 -21.83
N ASP A 50 21.82 71.05 -20.53
CA ASP A 50 22.92 70.98 -19.57
C ASP A 50 23.43 69.53 -19.49
N ASP A 51 24.69 69.29 -19.88
CA ASP A 51 25.29 67.94 -19.91
C ASP A 51 25.22 67.23 -18.56
N GLY A 52 25.28 67.99 -17.45
CA GLY A 52 25.15 67.45 -16.10
C GLY A 52 23.73 66.93 -15.80
N HIS A 53 22.71 67.59 -16.34
CA HIS A 53 21.32 67.15 -16.26
C HIS A 53 21.03 65.98 -17.21
N LEU A 54 21.50 66.07 -18.47
CA LEU A 54 21.33 65.03 -19.49
C LEU A 54 21.96 63.70 -19.06
N GLY A 55 23.19 63.73 -18.53
CA GLY A 55 23.88 62.54 -18.03
C GLY A 55 23.16 61.87 -16.85
N LYS A 56 22.54 62.66 -15.95
CA LYS A 56 21.75 62.14 -14.83
C LYS A 56 20.45 61.48 -15.31
N LEU A 57 19.73 62.11 -16.23
CA LEU A 57 18.50 61.55 -16.79
C LEU A 57 18.76 60.26 -17.59
N TYR A 58 19.82 60.24 -18.40
CA TYR A 58 20.25 59.04 -19.11
C TYR A 58 20.64 57.92 -18.14
N SER A 59 21.43 58.21 -17.10
CA SER A 59 21.82 57.22 -16.08
C SER A 59 20.61 56.64 -15.35
N PHE A 60 19.62 57.48 -15.02
CA PHE A 60 18.37 57.04 -14.42
C PHE A 60 17.58 56.13 -15.36
N TRP A 61 17.40 56.53 -16.62
CA TRP A 61 16.72 55.71 -17.63
C TRP A 61 17.44 54.37 -17.86
N LEU A 62 18.76 54.38 -18.00
CA LEU A 62 19.57 53.18 -18.21
C LEU A 62 19.46 52.23 -17.01
N SER A 63 19.49 52.75 -15.78
CA SER A 63 19.31 51.93 -14.57
C SER A 63 17.93 51.26 -14.53
N LYS A 64 16.88 51.95 -15.02
CA LYS A 64 15.55 51.35 -15.20
C LYS A 64 15.56 50.25 -16.24
N GLN A 65 16.23 50.42 -17.38
CA GLN A 65 16.30 49.37 -18.42
C GLN A 65 17.05 48.13 -17.92
N ILE A 66 18.17 48.30 -17.22
CA ILE A 66 18.91 47.21 -16.59
C ILE A 66 18.02 46.48 -15.57
N LYS A 67 17.31 47.23 -14.71
CA LYS A 67 16.39 46.62 -13.73
C LYS A 67 15.24 45.88 -14.40
N CYS A 68 14.68 46.41 -15.49
CA CYS A 68 13.61 45.74 -16.25
C CYS A 68 14.09 44.47 -16.95
N ALA A 69 15.33 44.45 -17.46
CA ALA A 69 15.93 43.23 -18.02
C ALA A 69 16.11 42.16 -16.94
N SER A 70 16.70 42.53 -15.80
CA SER A 70 16.86 41.63 -14.65
C SER A 70 15.52 41.09 -14.12
N LEU A 71 14.46 41.91 -14.09
CA LEU A 71 13.13 41.45 -13.71
C LEU A 71 12.50 40.52 -14.75
N ARG A 72 12.75 40.73 -16.05
CA ARG A 72 12.29 39.82 -17.10
C ARG A 72 12.93 38.44 -16.98
N ASP A 73 14.25 38.40 -16.79
CA ASP A 73 14.98 37.15 -16.58
C ASP A 73 14.46 36.43 -15.32
N GLU A 74 14.19 37.17 -14.25
CA GLU A 74 13.62 36.63 -13.02
C GLU A 74 12.19 36.09 -13.22
N VAL A 75 11.34 36.80 -13.95
CA VAL A 75 9.98 36.31 -14.28
C VAL A 75 10.04 35.05 -15.13
N ALA A 76 10.92 34.99 -16.13
CA ALA A 76 11.10 33.79 -16.96
C ALA A 76 11.58 32.59 -16.11
N ARG A 77 12.53 32.83 -15.20
CA ARG A 77 13.02 31.83 -14.23
C ARG A 77 11.89 31.34 -13.32
N LEU A 78 11.16 32.25 -12.67
CA LEU A 78 10.05 31.92 -11.79
C LEU A 78 8.90 31.21 -12.52
N THR A 79 8.66 31.52 -13.79
CA THR A 79 7.67 30.82 -14.61
C THR A 79 8.08 29.37 -14.83
N THR A 80 9.35 29.15 -15.20
CA THR A 80 9.93 27.81 -15.38
C THR A 80 9.91 27.01 -14.07
N ASP A 81 10.29 27.64 -12.95
CA ASP A 81 10.28 27.00 -11.63
C ASP A 81 8.84 26.64 -11.21
N ASN A 82 7.85 27.49 -11.48
CA ASN A 82 6.44 27.21 -11.20
C ASN A 82 5.90 26.03 -12.03
N GLU A 83 6.25 25.94 -13.31
CA GLU A 83 5.89 24.79 -14.16
C GLU A 83 6.48 23.49 -13.60
N LYS A 84 7.77 23.51 -13.24
CA LYS A 84 8.44 22.36 -12.64
C LYS A 84 7.80 21.93 -11.32
N ILE A 85 7.53 22.87 -10.41
CA ILE A 85 6.87 22.59 -9.12
C ILE A 85 5.47 22.02 -9.35
N ARG A 86 4.74 22.53 -10.35
CA ARG A 86 3.41 22.02 -10.69
C ARG A 86 3.46 20.58 -11.18
N ASP A 87 4.43 20.24 -12.03
CA ASP A 87 4.62 18.87 -12.52
C ASP A 87 5.04 17.93 -11.37
N GLU A 88 5.97 18.36 -10.51
CA GLU A 88 6.38 17.60 -9.31
C GLU A 88 5.20 17.37 -8.34
N HIS A 89 4.36 18.39 -8.14
CA HIS A 89 3.16 18.28 -7.30
C HIS A 89 2.13 17.31 -7.88
N GLU A 90 1.91 17.33 -9.19
CA GLU A 90 1.00 16.40 -9.87
C GLU A 90 1.54 14.95 -9.80
N GLN A 91 2.85 14.77 -9.98
CA GLN A 91 3.50 13.46 -9.83
C GLN A 91 3.36 12.91 -8.40
N ALA A 92 3.68 13.73 -7.38
CA ALA A 92 3.55 13.34 -5.99
C ALA A 92 2.09 13.02 -5.62
N ARG A 93 1.13 13.75 -6.19
CA ARG A 93 -0.30 13.49 -5.99
C ARG A 93 -0.70 12.11 -6.56
N ARG A 94 -0.23 11.75 -7.76
CA ARG A 94 -0.47 10.42 -8.34
C ARG A 94 0.14 9.30 -7.49
N GLU A 95 1.36 9.50 -7.01
CA GLU A 95 2.02 8.53 -6.12
C GLU A 95 1.26 8.31 -4.81
N ILE A 96 0.65 9.37 -4.26
CA ILE A 96 -0.24 9.26 -3.09
C ILE A 96 -1.49 8.47 -3.46
N GLU A 97 -2.14 8.77 -4.58
CA GLU A 97 -3.36 8.07 -5.05
C GLU A 97 -3.08 6.56 -5.27
N ASP A 98 -1.92 6.20 -5.84
CA ASP A 98 -1.48 4.81 -6.02
C ASP A 98 -1.27 4.10 -4.67
N VAL A 99 -0.59 4.75 -3.73
CA VAL A 99 -0.38 4.21 -2.39
C VAL A 99 -1.71 4.01 -1.67
N GLU A 100 -2.63 4.97 -1.74
CA GLU A 100 -3.96 4.85 -1.12
C GLU A 100 -4.77 3.69 -1.71
N ALA A 101 -4.69 3.47 -3.03
CA ALA A 101 -5.33 2.35 -3.69
C ALA A 101 -4.76 1.01 -3.19
N LEU A 102 -3.44 0.88 -3.08
CA LEU A 102 -2.77 -0.31 -2.55
C LEU A 102 -3.12 -0.57 -1.07
N LEU A 103 -3.23 0.47 -0.26
CA LEU A 103 -3.64 0.34 1.14
C LEU A 103 -5.06 -0.21 1.26
N GLU A 104 -5.99 0.31 0.45
CA GLU A 104 -7.37 -0.17 0.43
C GLU A 104 -7.45 -1.62 -0.06
N LEU A 105 -6.79 -1.93 -1.17
CA LEU A 105 -6.69 -3.30 -1.70
C LEU A 105 -6.15 -4.27 -0.64
N GLY A 106 -5.07 -3.88 0.03
CA GLY A 106 -4.46 -4.64 1.10
C GLY A 106 -5.43 -4.87 2.27
N ASP A 107 -6.18 -3.88 2.72
CA ASP A 107 -7.14 -4.06 3.80
C ASP A 107 -8.23 -5.07 3.46
N TRP A 108 -8.82 -4.99 2.25
CA TRP A 108 -9.83 -5.97 1.83
C TRP A 108 -9.25 -7.38 1.69
N ALA A 109 -8.04 -7.50 1.13
CA ALA A 109 -7.32 -8.76 1.04
C ALA A 109 -7.07 -9.37 2.42
N ALA A 110 -6.75 -8.55 3.43
CA ALA A 110 -6.52 -8.98 4.81
C ALA A 110 -7.69 -9.79 5.37
N VAL A 111 -8.92 -9.29 5.18
CA VAL A 111 -10.10 -9.94 5.74
C VAL A 111 -10.41 -11.23 4.99
N CYS A 112 -10.29 -11.22 3.67
CA CYS A 112 -10.49 -12.40 2.84
C CYS A 112 -9.48 -13.50 3.20
N LEU A 113 -8.20 -13.13 3.40
CA LEU A 113 -7.16 -14.05 3.87
C LEU A 113 -7.41 -14.53 5.31
N GLY A 114 -7.96 -13.69 6.18
CA GLY A 114 -8.37 -14.08 7.53
C GLY A 114 -9.39 -15.23 7.52
N ARG A 115 -10.33 -15.23 6.57
CA ARG A 115 -11.29 -16.33 6.35
C ARG A 115 -10.58 -17.62 5.98
N ILE A 116 -9.63 -17.57 5.05
CA ILE A 116 -8.86 -18.75 4.60
C ILE A 116 -7.98 -19.27 5.74
N LYS A 117 -7.28 -18.37 6.44
CA LYS A 117 -6.45 -18.69 7.61
C LYS A 117 -7.22 -19.40 8.72
N SER A 118 -8.50 -19.05 8.92
CA SER A 118 -9.33 -19.76 9.91
C SER A 118 -9.53 -21.26 9.61
N LYS A 119 -9.27 -21.71 8.37
CA LYS A 119 -9.38 -23.11 7.95
C LYS A 119 -8.08 -23.91 8.12
N GLU A 120 -7.00 -23.26 8.54
CA GLU A 120 -5.67 -23.85 8.65
C GLU A 120 -5.62 -25.05 9.60
N GLU A 121 -6.25 -24.97 10.78
CA GLU A 121 -6.25 -26.09 11.73
C GLU A 121 -6.97 -27.31 11.16
N ALA A 122 -8.06 -27.11 10.43
CA ALA A 122 -8.78 -28.19 9.77
C ALA A 122 -7.94 -28.82 8.64
N ALA A 123 -7.23 -28.01 7.85
CA ALA A 123 -6.31 -28.52 6.83
C ALA A 123 -5.14 -29.30 7.46
N ARG A 124 -4.56 -28.78 8.55
CA ARG A 124 -3.49 -29.45 9.30
C ARG A 124 -3.95 -30.78 9.89
N LYS A 125 -5.18 -30.87 10.37
CA LYS A 125 -5.75 -32.12 10.88
C LYS A 125 -5.84 -33.17 9.77
N ASP A 126 -6.39 -32.83 8.61
CA ASP A 126 -6.49 -33.76 7.48
C ASP A 126 -5.11 -34.28 7.04
N GLU A 127 -4.10 -33.39 7.00
CA GLU A 127 -2.73 -33.78 6.69
C GLU A 127 -2.12 -34.71 7.75
N ARG A 128 -2.40 -34.44 9.04
CA ARG A 128 -1.94 -35.29 10.14
C ARG A 128 -2.55 -36.68 10.05
N ASP A 129 -3.85 -36.77 9.75
CA ASP A 129 -4.55 -38.04 9.62
C ASP A 129 -4.01 -38.87 8.44
N ALA A 130 -3.70 -38.20 7.32
CA ALA A 130 -3.04 -38.83 6.16
C ALA A 130 -1.64 -39.35 6.51
N LEU A 131 -0.77 -38.51 7.10
CA LEU A 131 0.59 -38.90 7.48
C LEU A 131 0.62 -39.99 8.55
N THR A 132 -0.32 -39.97 9.49
CA THR A 132 -0.47 -41.04 10.50
C THR A 132 -0.69 -42.38 9.82
N THR A 133 -1.55 -42.41 8.80
CA THR A 133 -1.83 -43.62 8.01
C THR A 133 -0.58 -44.08 7.25
N ASP A 134 0.20 -43.16 6.70
CA ASP A 134 1.42 -43.51 5.95
C ASP A 134 2.54 -44.02 6.87
N TYR A 135 2.74 -43.41 8.04
CA TYR A 135 3.67 -43.93 9.05
C TYR A 135 3.26 -45.31 9.57
N GLN A 136 1.96 -45.59 9.69
CA GLN A 136 1.47 -46.93 10.01
C GLN A 136 1.85 -47.95 8.93
N LYS A 137 1.70 -47.62 7.64
CA LYS A 137 2.13 -48.49 6.54
C LYS A 137 3.65 -48.71 6.54
N GLN A 138 4.44 -47.66 6.78
CA GLN A 138 5.89 -47.78 6.86
C GLN A 138 6.35 -48.71 7.99
N ASN A 139 5.67 -48.67 9.15
CA ASN A 139 5.95 -49.61 10.24
C ASN A 139 5.70 -51.06 9.84
N VAL A 140 4.66 -51.34 9.05
CA VAL A 140 4.39 -52.70 8.53
C VAL A 140 5.54 -53.15 7.62
N VAL A 141 5.94 -52.31 6.66
CA VAL A 141 7.03 -52.62 5.73
C VAL A 141 8.35 -52.85 6.48
N ARG A 142 8.72 -51.97 7.41
CA ARG A 142 9.95 -52.11 8.22
C ARG A 142 9.94 -53.39 9.06
N LYS A 143 8.78 -53.77 9.58
CA LYS A 143 8.61 -55.02 10.32
C LYS A 143 8.82 -56.21 9.38
N GLU A 144 8.22 -56.21 8.20
CA GLU A 144 8.37 -57.28 7.19
C GLU A 144 9.84 -57.40 6.73
N GLU A 145 10.53 -56.29 6.49
CA GLU A 145 11.97 -56.26 6.19
C GLU A 145 12.81 -56.85 7.32
N ALA A 146 12.53 -56.46 8.57
CA ALA A 146 13.21 -56.99 9.74
C ALA A 146 12.95 -58.50 9.93
N GLU A 147 11.75 -58.98 9.61
CA GLU A 147 11.43 -60.40 9.59
C GLU A 147 12.20 -61.15 8.49
N MET A 148 12.29 -60.59 7.28
CA MET A 148 13.07 -61.20 6.18
C MET A 148 14.55 -61.31 6.53
N ILE A 149 15.14 -60.25 7.08
CA ILE A 149 16.55 -60.23 7.50
C ILE A 149 16.78 -61.26 8.61
N ALA A 150 15.92 -61.30 9.63
CA ALA A 150 16.05 -62.26 10.73
C ALA A 150 15.88 -63.72 10.28
N LYS A 151 14.98 -64.00 9.32
CA LYS A 151 14.85 -65.34 8.71
C LYS A 151 16.11 -65.73 7.94
N ALA A 152 16.67 -64.81 7.15
CA ALA A 152 17.91 -65.06 6.39
C ALA A 152 19.09 -65.33 7.33
N GLN A 153 19.20 -64.60 8.44
CA GLN A 153 20.24 -64.80 9.46
C GLN A 153 20.08 -66.14 10.19
N ALA A 154 18.86 -66.48 10.64
CA ALA A 154 18.60 -67.77 11.29
C ALA A 154 18.93 -68.95 10.37
N PHE A 155 18.58 -68.85 9.08
CA PHE A 155 18.95 -69.84 8.07
C PHE A 155 20.47 -69.95 7.89
N ALA A 156 21.18 -68.82 7.76
CA ALA A 156 22.63 -68.79 7.59
C ALA A 156 23.39 -69.37 8.80
N ASN A 157 22.87 -69.18 10.01
CA ASN A 157 23.47 -69.66 11.26
C ASN A 157 23.01 -71.07 11.66
N ASN A 158 22.07 -71.67 10.91
CA ASN A 158 21.44 -72.95 11.24
C ASN A 158 20.72 -72.93 12.60
N GLU A 159 20.14 -71.78 12.95
CA GLU A 159 19.40 -71.51 14.18
C GLU A 159 17.89 -71.49 13.92
N LYS A 160 17.08 -71.65 14.98
CA LYS A 160 15.62 -71.53 14.87
C LYS A 160 15.24 -70.05 14.79
N TYR A 161 14.36 -69.70 13.86
CA TYR A 161 13.78 -68.35 13.80
C TYR A 161 12.94 -68.04 15.05
N GLU A 162 13.29 -66.99 15.78
CA GLU A 162 12.63 -66.60 17.04
C GLU A 162 11.68 -65.40 16.92
N GLY A 163 11.56 -64.80 15.73
CA GLY A 163 10.66 -63.66 15.47
C GLY A 163 11.34 -62.54 14.70
N PRO A 164 10.63 -61.40 14.50
CA PRO A 164 11.22 -60.22 13.90
C PRO A 164 12.45 -59.79 14.70
N GLY A 165 13.55 -59.45 14.02
CA GLY A 165 14.67 -58.78 14.67
C GLY A 165 14.24 -57.44 15.30
N PRO A 166 15.10 -56.79 16.09
CA PRO A 166 14.80 -55.46 16.61
C PRO A 166 14.54 -54.50 15.44
N TRP A 167 13.32 -54.01 15.35
CA TRP A 167 12.93 -52.92 14.47
C TRP A 167 12.40 -51.81 15.38
N GLY A 168 12.81 -50.57 15.14
CA GLY A 168 12.35 -49.44 15.94
C GLY A 168 10.99 -48.97 15.41
N PRO A 169 9.85 -49.33 16.04
CA PRO A 169 8.57 -48.81 15.61
C PRO A 169 8.56 -47.30 15.82
N VAL A 170 8.17 -46.59 14.78
CA VAL A 170 7.91 -45.16 14.88
C VAL A 170 6.52 -44.98 15.47
N ASN A 171 6.33 -43.99 16.35
CA ASN A 171 4.98 -43.63 16.79
C ASN A 171 4.32 -42.77 15.70
N PRO A 172 3.33 -43.29 14.93
CA PRO A 172 2.80 -42.60 13.76
C PRO A 172 2.16 -41.26 14.08
N GLU A 173 1.47 -41.17 15.21
CA GLU A 173 0.78 -39.95 15.63
C GLU A 173 1.76 -38.85 16.03
N LEU A 174 2.85 -39.22 16.72
CA LEU A 174 3.87 -38.26 17.15
C LEU A 174 4.63 -37.67 15.96
N GLU A 175 5.07 -38.49 15.01
CA GLU A 175 5.77 -38.00 13.81
C GLU A 175 4.84 -37.18 12.91
N ALA A 176 3.62 -37.68 12.63
CA ALA A 176 2.66 -36.94 11.81
C ALA A 176 2.32 -35.58 12.44
N LYS A 177 2.22 -35.51 13.77
CA LYS A 177 2.03 -34.25 14.47
C LYS A 177 3.25 -33.34 14.32
N ALA A 178 4.47 -33.85 14.45
CA ALA A 178 5.69 -33.07 14.29
C ALA A 178 5.80 -32.49 12.87
N ASP A 179 5.58 -33.31 11.85
CA ASP A 179 5.68 -32.91 10.43
C ASP A 179 4.61 -31.90 10.00
N THR A 180 3.46 -31.91 10.67
CA THR A 180 2.37 -30.96 10.38
C THR A 180 2.42 -29.70 11.23
N ASN A 181 3.30 -29.62 12.23
CA ASN A 181 3.36 -28.53 13.20
C ASN A 181 4.04 -27.26 12.66
N TRP A 182 3.45 -26.69 11.62
CA TRP A 182 3.84 -25.41 11.05
C TRP A 182 2.59 -24.69 10.52
N ASN A 183 2.75 -23.43 10.12
CA ASN A 183 1.69 -22.59 9.56
C ASN A 183 2.04 -22.15 8.14
N ALA A 184 1.12 -22.34 7.19
CA ALA A 184 1.20 -21.82 5.83
C ALA A 184 0.90 -20.32 5.77
N MET A 185 0.00 -19.81 6.61
CA MET A 185 -0.39 -18.39 6.65
C MET A 185 0.05 -17.71 7.95
N ASP A 186 1.33 -17.87 8.31
CA ASP A 186 1.88 -17.28 9.54
C ASP A 186 2.24 -15.79 9.38
N GLY A 187 2.29 -15.07 10.52
CA GLY A 187 2.78 -13.69 10.61
C GLY A 187 1.68 -12.62 10.66
N ARG A 188 2.08 -11.41 11.10
CA ARG A 188 1.24 -10.19 11.03
C ARG A 188 1.25 -9.56 9.64
N ASN A 189 2.35 -9.71 8.91
CA ASN A 189 2.55 -9.22 7.56
C ASN A 189 2.74 -10.44 6.64
N PHE A 190 1.93 -10.62 5.59
CA PHE A 190 2.04 -11.77 4.68
C PHE A 190 3.28 -11.71 3.77
N HIS A 191 4.27 -10.87 4.07
CA HIS A 191 5.52 -10.80 3.32
C HIS A 191 6.26 -12.14 3.31
N SER A 192 6.44 -12.76 4.47
CA SER A 192 7.09 -14.08 4.58
C SER A 192 6.29 -15.20 3.93
N VAL A 193 4.96 -15.08 3.91
CA VAL A 193 4.08 -16.02 3.20
C VAL A 193 4.27 -15.86 1.68
N ASN A 194 4.30 -14.61 1.19
CA ASN A 194 4.53 -14.32 -0.23
C ASN A 194 5.93 -14.80 -0.69
N GLU A 195 6.97 -14.62 0.12
CA GLU A 195 8.32 -15.11 -0.20
C GLU A 195 8.36 -16.64 -0.37
N LYS A 196 7.67 -17.38 0.51
CA LYS A 196 7.57 -18.85 0.40
C LYS A 196 6.80 -19.28 -0.84
N ILE A 197 5.67 -18.63 -1.12
CA ILE A 197 4.89 -18.84 -2.36
C ILE A 197 5.76 -18.59 -3.59
N LYS A 198 6.51 -17.49 -3.62
CA LYS A 198 7.43 -17.16 -4.72
C LYS A 198 8.53 -18.20 -4.85
N GLY A 199 9.06 -18.70 -3.73
CA GLY A 199 10.04 -19.79 -3.69
C GLY A 199 9.53 -21.08 -4.35
N GLU A 200 8.37 -21.59 -3.91
CA GLU A 200 7.78 -22.81 -4.48
C GLU A 200 7.33 -22.61 -5.94
N THR A 201 6.75 -21.45 -6.27
CA THR A 201 6.36 -21.11 -7.66
C THR A 201 7.57 -21.07 -8.59
N LYS A 202 8.70 -20.53 -8.10
CA LYS A 202 9.95 -20.54 -8.86
C LYS A 202 10.45 -21.97 -9.08
N ALA A 203 10.45 -22.81 -8.03
CA ALA A 203 10.86 -24.21 -8.16
C ALA A 203 10.02 -24.97 -9.21
N ILE A 204 8.69 -24.79 -9.20
CA ILE A 204 7.79 -25.36 -10.23
C ILE A 204 8.17 -24.86 -11.63
N ASN A 205 8.42 -23.56 -11.78
CA ASN A 205 8.77 -22.99 -13.08
C ASN A 205 10.13 -23.46 -13.59
N ASP A 206 11.10 -23.66 -12.70
CA ASP A 206 12.42 -24.18 -13.05
C ASP A 206 12.32 -25.65 -13.48
N TRP A 207 11.51 -26.47 -12.79
CA TRP A 207 11.17 -27.84 -13.19
C TRP A 207 10.47 -27.93 -14.56
N ARG A 208 9.52 -27.02 -14.83
CA ARG A 208 8.88 -26.92 -16.16
C ARG A 208 9.87 -26.60 -17.26
N LYS A 209 10.85 -25.74 -16.98
CA LYS A 209 11.91 -25.38 -17.94
C LYS A 209 12.91 -26.52 -18.15
N SER A 210 13.10 -27.41 -17.17
CA SER A 210 14.02 -28.55 -17.28
C SER A 210 13.42 -29.76 -18.00
N GLY A 211 12.16 -29.69 -18.46
CA GLY A 211 11.53 -30.75 -19.24
C GLY A 211 10.53 -31.61 -18.47
N GLU A 212 10.12 -31.20 -17.26
CA GLU A 212 9.03 -31.83 -16.49
C GLU A 212 9.27 -33.31 -16.14
N GLU A 213 10.51 -33.72 -15.85
CA GLU A 213 10.80 -35.08 -15.39
C GLU A 213 10.17 -35.34 -14.01
N ASP A 214 9.34 -36.38 -13.91
CA ASP A 214 8.60 -36.72 -12.68
C ASP A 214 9.51 -36.95 -11.46
N SER A 215 10.73 -37.46 -11.67
CA SER A 215 11.70 -37.69 -10.60
C SER A 215 12.22 -36.41 -9.95
N ASP A 216 12.11 -35.28 -10.66
CA ASP A 216 12.61 -33.98 -10.25
C ASP A 216 11.48 -33.01 -9.84
N LEU A 217 10.24 -33.51 -9.72
CA LEU A 217 9.09 -32.72 -9.31
C LEU A 217 9.36 -32.09 -7.92
N PRO A 218 9.43 -30.75 -7.81
CA PRO A 218 9.75 -30.10 -6.54
C PRO A 218 8.61 -30.29 -5.53
N PRO A 219 8.91 -30.48 -4.24
CA PRO A 219 7.89 -30.49 -3.20
C PRO A 219 7.29 -29.10 -3.00
N THR A 220 5.96 -29.02 -2.86
CA THR A 220 5.21 -27.76 -2.71
C THR A 220 4.33 -27.73 -1.45
N PRO A 221 4.85 -28.07 -0.26
CA PRO A 221 4.03 -28.23 0.94
C PRO A 221 3.25 -26.96 1.31
N PHE A 222 3.81 -25.76 1.09
CA PHE A 222 3.09 -24.51 1.39
C PHE A 222 1.92 -24.30 0.45
N LEU A 223 2.11 -24.43 -0.85
CA LEU A 223 1.04 -24.30 -1.85
C LEU A 223 -0.03 -25.39 -1.70
N ASP A 224 0.35 -26.60 -1.29
CA ASP A 224 -0.60 -27.71 -1.06
C ASP A 224 -1.49 -27.42 0.15
N ARG A 225 -0.91 -26.94 1.26
CA ARG A 225 -1.71 -26.56 2.43
C ARG A 225 -2.61 -25.38 2.13
N ILE A 226 -2.11 -24.37 1.39
CA ILE A 226 -2.93 -23.25 0.93
C ILE A 226 -4.10 -23.75 0.07
N GLN A 227 -3.88 -24.71 -0.84
CA GLN A 227 -4.97 -25.31 -1.63
C GLN A 227 -6.04 -25.93 -0.73
N ARG A 228 -5.65 -26.77 0.24
CA ARG A 228 -6.61 -27.39 1.18
C ARG A 228 -7.38 -26.35 2.00
N MET A 229 -6.72 -25.27 2.41
CA MET A 229 -7.36 -24.16 3.12
C MET A 229 -8.37 -23.43 2.22
N CYS A 230 -8.01 -23.21 0.95
CA CYS A 230 -8.85 -22.59 -0.07
C CYS A 230 -10.10 -23.45 -0.36
N ASP A 231 -9.93 -24.76 -0.55
CA ASP A 231 -11.02 -25.71 -0.78
C ASP A 231 -12.04 -25.67 0.38
N LYS A 232 -11.55 -25.66 1.63
CA LYS A 232 -12.40 -25.55 2.83
C LYS A 232 -13.05 -24.16 2.99
N ALA A 233 -12.46 -23.13 2.39
CA ALA A 233 -12.98 -21.77 2.42
C ALA A 233 -13.92 -21.47 1.24
N GLY A 234 -14.00 -22.35 0.23
CA GLY A 234 -14.74 -22.12 -1.00
C GLY A 234 -14.15 -20.98 -1.85
N VAL A 235 -12.82 -20.82 -1.81
CA VAL A 235 -12.08 -19.79 -2.56
C VAL A 235 -11.13 -20.48 -3.52
N SER A 236 -10.91 -19.92 -4.71
CA SER A 236 -9.90 -20.47 -5.61
C SER A 236 -8.48 -20.21 -5.06
N ARG A 237 -7.56 -21.14 -5.26
CA ARG A 237 -6.15 -20.91 -4.88
C ARG A 237 -5.57 -19.70 -5.62
N ALA A 238 -5.93 -19.49 -6.88
CA ALA A 238 -5.44 -18.36 -7.67
C ALA A 238 -5.80 -17.01 -7.03
N ASP A 239 -7.04 -16.85 -6.58
CA ASP A 239 -7.49 -15.62 -5.91
C ASP A 239 -6.77 -15.44 -4.58
N CYS A 240 -6.64 -16.51 -3.80
CA CYS A 240 -5.87 -16.48 -2.56
C CYS A 240 -4.42 -16.00 -2.78
N LEU A 241 -3.71 -16.54 -3.77
CA LEU A 241 -2.32 -16.15 -4.04
C LEU A 241 -2.22 -14.68 -4.47
N ARG A 242 -3.16 -14.21 -5.30
CA ARG A 242 -3.28 -12.78 -5.67
C ARG A 242 -3.50 -11.89 -4.44
N TRP A 243 -4.38 -12.30 -3.52
CA TRP A 243 -4.65 -11.54 -2.30
C TRP A 243 -3.46 -11.52 -1.36
N VAL A 244 -2.69 -12.62 -1.27
CA VAL A 244 -1.44 -12.65 -0.50
C VAL A 244 -0.44 -11.63 -1.06
N GLU A 245 -0.29 -11.57 -2.39
CA GLU A 245 0.57 -10.58 -3.04
C GLU A 245 0.12 -9.15 -2.72
N ALA A 246 -1.16 -8.84 -2.96
CA ALA A 246 -1.74 -7.52 -2.66
C ALA A 246 -1.58 -7.11 -1.19
N TYR A 247 -1.81 -8.03 -0.24
CA TYR A 247 -1.60 -7.75 1.18
C TYR A 247 -0.12 -7.59 1.52
N SER A 248 0.79 -8.27 0.81
CA SER A 248 2.23 -8.17 1.07
C SER A 248 2.84 -6.83 0.63
N GLU A 249 2.21 -6.13 -0.31
CA GLU A 249 2.61 -4.82 -0.82
C GLU A 249 2.14 -3.66 0.07
N ARG A 250 1.24 -3.96 1.01
CA ARG A 250 0.66 -3.00 1.94
C ARG A 250 1.72 -2.44 2.90
N LYS A 251 1.91 -1.12 2.88
CA LYS A 251 2.69 -0.37 3.88
C LYS A 251 1.90 -0.25 5.21
N ALA A 252 2.56 0.11 6.32
CA ALA A 252 2.00 0.09 7.68
C ALA A 252 0.75 0.97 7.96
N ALA A 253 0.21 1.67 6.95
CA ALA A 253 -1.00 2.46 7.05
C ALA A 253 -2.26 1.61 6.75
N HIS A 254 -3.42 2.03 7.26
CA HIS A 254 -4.69 1.32 7.13
C HIS A 254 -5.81 2.25 6.68
N ARG A 255 -6.61 1.80 5.72
CA ARG A 255 -7.91 2.37 5.37
C ARG A 255 -8.98 1.43 5.94
N PRO A 256 -9.55 1.75 7.11
CA PRO A 256 -10.44 0.83 7.82
C PRO A 256 -11.63 0.46 6.95
N LEU A 257 -11.89 -0.84 6.90
CA LEU A 257 -13.05 -1.40 6.23
C LEU A 257 -14.30 -1.14 7.06
N PRO A 258 -15.49 -1.14 6.44
CA PRO A 258 -16.75 -1.28 7.18
C PRO A 258 -16.69 -2.53 8.06
N ILE A 259 -16.77 -2.38 9.38
CA ILE A 259 -16.80 -3.50 10.33
C ILE A 259 -18.19 -3.62 10.97
N ILE A 260 -18.65 -4.84 11.22
CA ILE A 260 -20.02 -5.12 11.72
C ILE A 260 -20.38 -4.30 12.97
N LEU A 261 -19.42 -4.05 13.86
CA LEU A 261 -19.65 -3.32 15.11
C LEU A 261 -20.03 -1.84 14.91
N ASP A 262 -19.72 -1.27 13.74
CA ASP A 262 -20.09 0.11 13.40
C ASP A 262 -21.57 0.22 12.97
N PHE A 263 -22.23 -0.92 12.73
CA PHE A 263 -23.58 -1.02 12.19
C PHE A 263 -24.55 -1.66 13.19
N ILE A 264 -24.42 -1.35 14.48
CA ILE A 264 -25.46 -1.68 15.46
C ILE A 264 -26.70 -0.83 15.15
N LYS A 265 -27.89 -1.46 15.08
CA LYS A 265 -29.16 -0.79 14.81
C LYS A 265 -29.39 0.35 15.80
N GLU A 266 -29.91 1.45 15.28
CA GLU A 266 -30.31 2.62 16.05
C GLU A 266 -31.83 2.76 15.92
N ILE A 267 -32.51 3.01 17.04
CA ILE A 267 -33.95 3.23 17.11
C ILE A 267 -34.22 4.60 17.73
N GLU A 268 -35.26 5.27 17.26
CA GLU A 268 -35.69 6.54 17.86
C GLU A 268 -36.46 6.27 19.16
N GLN A 269 -35.94 6.77 20.27
CA GLN A 269 -36.59 6.74 21.58
C GLN A 269 -36.62 8.17 22.14
N ASN A 270 -37.82 8.70 22.37
CA ASN A 270 -38.03 10.05 22.90
C ASN A 270 -37.42 11.18 22.04
N GLY A 271 -37.32 10.99 20.71
CA GLY A 271 -36.72 11.96 19.79
C GLY A 271 -35.19 11.88 19.71
N GLU A 272 -34.55 10.90 20.36
CA GLU A 272 -33.12 10.62 20.27
C GLU A 272 -32.86 9.26 19.63
N LEU A 273 -31.81 9.15 18.80
CA LEU A 273 -31.35 7.88 18.24
C LEU A 273 -30.52 7.13 19.28
N VAL A 274 -31.01 5.97 19.72
CA VAL A 274 -30.34 5.11 20.71
C VAL A 274 -30.00 3.76 20.08
N LYS A 275 -28.80 3.24 20.34
CA LYS A 275 -28.40 1.91 19.88
C LYS A 275 -29.24 0.82 20.55
N VAL A 276 -29.73 -0.12 19.75
CA VAL A 276 -30.49 -1.28 20.23
C VAL A 276 -29.62 -2.09 21.19
N GLU A 277 -30.21 -2.50 22.32
CA GLU A 277 -29.54 -3.38 23.27
C GLU A 277 -29.29 -4.76 22.63
N VAL A 278 -28.06 -5.25 22.77
CA VAL A 278 -27.65 -6.51 22.15
C VAL A 278 -28.32 -7.69 22.86
N ASP A 279 -29.24 -8.36 22.16
CA ASP A 279 -29.78 -9.63 22.64
C ASP A 279 -28.66 -10.68 22.70
N LYS A 280 -28.42 -11.26 23.87
CA LYS A 280 -27.39 -12.30 24.06
C LYS A 280 -27.74 -13.60 23.36
N GLN A 281 -29.02 -13.85 23.10
CA GLN A 281 -29.49 -15.07 22.44
C GLN A 281 -29.43 -14.91 20.93
N ASN A 282 -29.73 -13.72 20.41
CA ASN A 282 -29.69 -13.39 18.99
C ASN A 282 -28.91 -12.08 18.69
N PRO A 283 -27.60 -12.03 18.99
CA PRO A 283 -26.82 -10.80 18.87
C PRO A 283 -26.74 -10.26 17.44
N GLN A 284 -26.89 -11.14 16.44
CA GLN A 284 -26.97 -10.78 15.03
C GLN A 284 -28.16 -9.88 14.68
N ASP A 285 -29.26 -9.95 15.45
CA ASP A 285 -30.49 -9.21 15.15
C ASP A 285 -30.35 -7.72 15.49
N SER A 286 -29.34 -7.40 16.30
CA SER A 286 -28.96 -6.04 16.68
C SER A 286 -28.11 -5.34 15.62
N ILE A 287 -27.72 -6.02 14.54
CA ILE A 287 -26.92 -5.46 13.44
C ILE A 287 -27.83 -5.00 12.31
N ASP A 288 -27.57 -3.80 11.81
CA ASP A 288 -28.17 -3.20 10.62
C ASP A 288 -27.44 -3.70 9.36
N TRP A 289 -27.82 -4.89 8.92
CA TRP A 289 -27.21 -5.54 7.75
C TRP A 289 -27.43 -4.75 6.45
N ALA A 290 -28.54 -4.04 6.32
CA ALA A 290 -28.84 -3.21 5.15
C ALA A 290 -27.89 -2.01 5.07
N ARG A 291 -27.72 -1.27 6.19
CA ARG A 291 -26.75 -0.16 6.26
C ARG A 291 -25.31 -0.65 6.07
N PHE A 292 -25.00 -1.84 6.57
CA PHE A 292 -23.69 -2.44 6.39
C PHE A 292 -23.42 -2.80 4.91
N LYS A 293 -24.38 -3.42 4.22
CA LYS A 293 -24.31 -3.67 2.76
C LYS A 293 -24.12 -2.36 2.00
N ALA A 294 -24.93 -1.35 2.30
CA ALA A 294 -24.85 -0.04 1.67
C ALA A 294 -23.47 0.62 1.84
N ALA A 295 -22.83 0.43 3.01
CA ALA A 295 -21.47 0.91 3.22
C ALA A 295 -20.42 0.20 2.36
N VAL A 296 -20.59 -1.11 2.10
CA VAL A 296 -19.73 -1.86 1.18
C VAL A 296 -19.97 -1.42 -0.27
N GLU A 297 -21.22 -1.25 -0.70
CA GLU A 297 -21.55 -0.79 -2.05
C GLU A 297 -21.05 0.64 -2.32
N ASN A 298 -21.22 1.55 -1.36
CA ASN A 298 -20.67 2.92 -1.44
C ASN A 298 -19.14 2.92 -1.59
N ARG A 299 -18.44 1.93 -1.04
CA ARG A 299 -16.99 1.79 -1.28
C ARG A 299 -16.67 1.37 -2.71
N LYS A 300 -17.48 0.52 -3.33
CA LYS A 300 -17.34 0.18 -4.75
C LYS A 300 -17.59 1.40 -5.63
N GLU A 301 -18.62 2.19 -5.33
CA GLU A 301 -18.90 3.45 -6.03
C GLU A 301 -17.71 4.42 -5.96
N GLN A 302 -17.06 4.54 -4.80
CA GLN A 302 -15.84 5.35 -4.64
C GLN A 302 -14.65 4.81 -5.45
N VAL A 303 -14.56 3.50 -5.68
CA VAL A 303 -13.53 2.90 -6.56
C VAL A 303 -13.85 3.23 -8.02
N GLU A 304 -15.10 3.07 -8.44
CA GLU A 304 -15.56 3.42 -9.79
C GLU A 304 -15.35 4.90 -10.11
N GLU A 305 -15.64 5.79 -9.16
CA GLU A 305 -15.41 7.23 -9.32
C GLU A 305 -13.91 7.53 -9.53
N ARG A 306 -13.03 6.89 -8.76
CA ARG A 306 -11.58 7.06 -8.93
C ARG A 306 -11.10 6.55 -10.28
N TYR A 307 -11.63 5.44 -10.77
CA TYR A 307 -11.34 4.94 -12.11
C TYR A 307 -11.83 5.90 -13.19
N ALA A 308 -13.07 6.41 -13.08
CA ALA A 308 -13.62 7.40 -14.01
C ALA A 308 -12.81 8.72 -14.05
N GLN A 309 -12.17 9.08 -12.93
CA GLN A 309 -11.28 10.23 -12.82
C GLN A 309 -9.83 9.95 -13.30
N GLY A 310 -9.53 8.71 -13.72
CA GLY A 310 -8.19 8.30 -14.14
C GLY A 310 -7.16 8.20 -13.01
N LYS A 311 -7.63 8.11 -11.75
CA LYS A 311 -6.78 8.03 -10.55
C LYS A 311 -6.28 6.63 -10.25
N ILE A 312 -6.99 5.62 -10.75
CA ILE A 312 -6.59 4.22 -10.70
C ILE A 312 -6.83 3.59 -12.07
N ASP A 313 -6.06 2.57 -12.41
CA ASP A 313 -6.28 1.80 -13.63
C ASP A 313 -7.42 0.78 -13.48
N GLU A 314 -7.81 0.20 -14.62
CA GLU A 314 -8.89 -0.81 -14.70
C GLU A 314 -8.58 -2.05 -13.86
N SER A 315 -7.31 -2.50 -13.88
CA SER A 315 -6.87 -3.67 -13.12
C SER A 315 -7.03 -3.48 -11.61
N MET A 316 -6.64 -2.31 -11.08
CA MET A 316 -6.79 -1.96 -9.68
C MET A 316 -8.26 -1.87 -9.28
N ARG A 317 -9.07 -1.20 -10.12
CA ARG A 317 -10.51 -1.06 -9.92
C ARG A 317 -11.20 -2.42 -9.83
N ASP A 318 -10.95 -3.30 -10.79
CA ASP A 318 -11.54 -4.64 -10.82
C ASP A 318 -11.11 -5.48 -9.61
N ARG A 319 -9.82 -5.44 -9.24
CA ARG A 319 -9.32 -6.16 -8.04
C ARG A 319 -9.95 -5.67 -6.74
N CYS A 320 -10.13 -4.35 -6.57
CA CYS A 320 -10.81 -3.79 -5.41
C CYS A 320 -12.28 -4.24 -5.35
N ILE A 321 -13.02 -4.15 -6.45
CA ILE A 321 -14.43 -4.53 -6.52
C ILE A 321 -14.60 -6.03 -6.28
N GLU A 322 -13.75 -6.86 -6.86
CA GLU A 322 -13.72 -8.31 -6.64
C GLU A 322 -13.54 -8.64 -5.16
N LEU A 323 -12.56 -8.02 -4.49
CA LEU A 323 -12.32 -8.22 -3.06
C LEU A 323 -13.49 -7.75 -2.18
N MET A 324 -14.13 -6.64 -2.52
CA MET A 324 -15.33 -6.17 -1.82
C MET A 324 -16.50 -7.15 -2.00
N ASN A 325 -16.65 -7.73 -3.20
CA ASN A 325 -17.64 -8.78 -3.46
C ASN A 325 -17.32 -10.06 -2.67
N GLU A 326 -16.05 -10.47 -2.62
CA GLU A 326 -15.59 -11.65 -1.85
C GLU A 326 -15.72 -11.47 -0.34
N TYR A 327 -15.56 -10.25 0.13
CA TYR A 327 -15.83 -9.85 1.51
C TYR A 327 -17.32 -9.99 1.84
N TRP A 328 -18.20 -9.49 0.96
CA TRP A 328 -19.64 -9.49 1.19
C TRP A 328 -20.28 -10.87 1.03
N ARG A 329 -19.85 -11.65 0.04
CA ARG A 329 -20.43 -12.96 -0.32
C ARG A 329 -20.71 -13.90 0.85
N PRO A 330 -19.79 -14.17 1.79
CA PRO A 330 -20.06 -15.08 2.90
C PRO A 330 -20.98 -14.47 3.96
N LEU A 331 -21.28 -13.18 3.93
CA LEU A 331 -22.05 -12.48 4.95
C LEU A 331 -23.57 -12.48 4.65
N SER A 332 -23.96 -12.75 3.40
CA SER A 332 -25.36 -12.75 2.97
C SER A 332 -25.68 -14.06 2.25
N GLU A 333 -26.83 -14.67 2.59
CA GLU A 333 -27.34 -15.84 1.84
C GLU A 333 -28.06 -15.41 0.56
N HIS A 334 -28.91 -14.38 0.68
CA HIS A 334 -29.66 -13.72 -0.38
C HIS A 334 -30.28 -12.44 0.21
N ASP A 335 -30.96 -11.66 -0.63
CA ASP A 335 -31.81 -10.57 -0.19
C ASP A 335 -33.25 -11.07 -0.01
N ASP A 336 -33.98 -10.51 0.95
CA ASP A 336 -35.42 -10.73 1.13
C ASP A 336 -36.25 -10.02 0.04
N GLU A 337 -37.58 -10.14 0.11
CA GLU A 337 -38.50 -9.53 -0.87
C GLU A 337 -38.39 -8.00 -0.92
N ASP A 338 -37.95 -7.37 0.17
CA ASP A 338 -37.76 -5.93 0.31
C ASP A 338 -36.33 -5.48 -0.08
N GLY A 339 -35.47 -6.42 -0.50
CA GLY A 339 -34.09 -6.16 -0.87
C GLY A 339 -33.13 -6.07 0.33
N ASN A 340 -33.57 -6.42 1.54
CA ASN A 340 -32.71 -6.44 2.71
C ASN A 340 -31.89 -7.73 2.76
N PRO A 341 -30.59 -7.64 3.06
CA PRO A 341 -29.74 -8.82 3.12
C PRO A 341 -30.11 -9.72 4.30
N ILE A 342 -30.37 -11.00 4.00
CA ILE A 342 -30.52 -12.05 5.01
C ILE A 342 -29.12 -12.52 5.43
N PRO A 343 -28.75 -12.39 6.71
CA PRO A 343 -27.40 -12.73 7.17
C PRO A 343 -27.20 -14.24 7.16
N SER A 344 -26.05 -14.66 6.62
CA SER A 344 -25.67 -16.08 6.61
C SER A 344 -25.32 -16.60 8.00
N GLN A 345 -25.26 -17.93 8.16
CA GLN A 345 -24.73 -18.55 9.39
C GLN A 345 -23.33 -18.05 9.76
N TYR A 346 -22.46 -17.80 8.77
CA TYR A 346 -21.15 -17.23 9.02
C TYR A 346 -21.24 -15.79 9.53
N ALA A 347 -22.11 -14.99 8.96
CA ALA A 347 -22.35 -13.60 9.38
C ALA A 347 -22.86 -13.54 10.83
N LYS A 348 -23.78 -14.44 11.19
CA LYS A 348 -24.30 -14.58 12.55
C LYS A 348 -23.18 -14.92 13.53
N LEU A 349 -22.38 -15.94 13.23
CA LEU A 349 -21.22 -16.33 14.03
C LEU A 349 -20.21 -15.18 14.19
N LEU A 350 -19.94 -14.44 13.11
CA LEU A 350 -19.03 -13.30 13.12
C LEU A 350 -19.55 -12.15 14.00
N ALA A 351 -20.85 -11.85 13.91
CA ALA A 351 -21.50 -10.85 14.76
C ALA A 351 -21.44 -11.25 16.24
N THR A 352 -21.83 -12.48 16.58
CA THR A 352 -21.74 -13.02 17.95
C THR A 352 -20.32 -12.88 18.51
N ASN A 353 -19.32 -13.36 17.76
CA ASN A 353 -17.91 -13.32 18.21
C ASN A 353 -17.40 -11.88 18.38
N SER A 354 -17.82 -10.96 17.53
CA SER A 354 -17.38 -9.56 17.58
C SER A 354 -17.99 -8.83 18.78
N LEU A 355 -19.28 -9.06 19.04
CA LEU A 355 -20.02 -8.48 20.16
C LEU A 355 -19.55 -9.06 21.50
N ASP A 356 -19.30 -10.37 21.57
CA ASP A 356 -18.71 -11.02 22.75
C ASP A 356 -17.34 -10.45 23.10
N LYS A 357 -16.49 -10.22 22.08
CA LYS A 357 -15.18 -9.58 22.28
C LYS A 357 -15.35 -8.15 22.76
N ALA A 358 -16.25 -7.38 22.17
CA ALA A 358 -16.53 -6.00 22.59
C ALA A 358 -17.04 -5.93 24.04
N ALA A 359 -17.87 -6.88 24.48
CA ALA A 359 -18.37 -6.97 25.85
C ALA A 359 -17.29 -7.38 26.86
N LYS A 360 -16.32 -8.20 26.45
CA LYS A 360 -15.19 -8.66 27.28
C LYS A 360 -14.02 -7.68 27.31
N SER A 361 -13.90 -6.81 26.30
CA SER A 361 -12.88 -5.77 26.28
C SER A 361 -13.13 -4.80 27.45
N PRO A 362 -12.14 -4.61 28.35
CA PRO A 362 -12.28 -3.62 29.40
C PRO A 362 -12.60 -2.28 28.76
N ARG A 363 -13.63 -1.58 29.27
CA ARG A 363 -13.82 -0.15 28.96
C ARG A 363 -12.46 0.52 29.12
N PRO A 364 -12.01 1.38 28.19
CA PRO A 364 -10.72 2.01 28.29
C PRO A 364 -10.58 2.57 29.70
N THR A 365 -9.74 1.95 30.52
CA THR A 365 -9.39 2.50 31.83
C THR A 365 -8.91 3.90 31.52
N ALA A 366 -9.62 4.92 32.03
CA ALA A 366 -9.24 6.31 31.90
C ALA A 366 -7.72 6.39 32.01
N TYR A 367 -7.08 6.91 30.95
CA TYR A 367 -5.63 6.99 30.76
C TYR A 367 -4.95 7.09 32.13
N ARG A 368 -4.42 5.97 32.65
CA ARG A 368 -3.58 6.05 33.85
C ARG A 368 -2.42 6.92 33.41
N ALA A 369 -2.32 8.12 33.97
CA ALA A 369 -1.25 9.07 33.70
C ALA A 369 0.05 8.28 33.61
N THR A 370 0.55 8.10 32.38
CA THR A 370 1.80 7.41 32.14
C THR A 370 2.82 8.14 32.96
N LYS A 371 3.51 7.42 33.85
CA LYS A 371 4.67 7.94 34.57
C LYS A 371 5.52 8.70 33.55
N LYS A 372 5.86 9.96 33.85
CA LYS A 372 6.64 10.83 32.98
C LYS A 372 7.75 9.98 32.31
N PRO A 373 7.84 9.97 30.97
CA PRO A 373 8.95 9.31 30.31
C PRO A 373 10.25 9.95 30.82
N LYS A 374 11.19 9.10 31.26
CA LYS A 374 12.53 9.53 31.65
C LYS A 374 13.28 9.90 30.36
N PHE A 375 13.29 11.19 30.02
CA PHE A 375 14.09 11.74 28.93
C PHE A 375 15.37 12.43 29.45
N ASP A 376 15.75 12.17 30.71
CA ASP A 376 16.91 12.79 31.35
C ASP A 376 18.26 12.33 30.75
N ASP A 377 18.24 11.35 29.85
CA ASP A 377 19.45 10.76 29.26
C ASP A 377 19.79 11.32 27.86
N ILE A 378 19.00 12.27 27.35
CA ILE A 378 19.26 12.95 26.06
C ILE A 378 19.48 14.44 26.31
N LEU A 379 20.56 14.76 27.01
CA LEU A 379 21.22 16.06 26.87
C LEU A 379 22.32 15.89 25.82
N MET A 380 22.12 16.46 24.64
CA MET A 380 23.22 16.63 23.69
C MET A 380 24.22 17.64 24.31
N PRO A 381 25.53 17.38 24.23
CA PRO A 381 26.52 18.36 24.67
C PRO A 381 26.36 19.62 23.83
N GLU A 382 26.28 20.77 24.51
CA GLU A 382 26.43 22.08 23.88
C GLU A 382 27.80 22.09 23.20
N SER A 383 27.80 22.30 21.88
CA SER A 383 29.02 22.56 21.12
C SER A 383 29.51 23.96 21.45
N ASP A 384 30.70 24.04 22.05
CA ASP A 384 31.52 25.25 22.18
C ASP A 384 31.87 25.88 20.82
#